data_AF-A0A137SLP0-F1
#
_entry.id   AF-A0A137SLP0-F1
#
_cell.length_a   1.000
_cell.length_b   1.000
_cell.length_c   1.000
_cell.angle_alpha   90.00
_cell.angle_beta   90.00
_cell.angle_gamma   90.00
#
_symmetry.space_group_name_H-M   'P 1'
#
loop_
_entity.id
_entity.type
_entity.pdbx_description
1 polymer ?
#
loop_
_entity_poly.entity_id
_entity_poly.type
_entity_poly.pdbx_seq_one_letter_code
_entity_poly.pdbx_strand_id
1 'polypeptide(L)'
;MCLGIHLYLLIYITISSCQFTYNTSALHSTDGLRDNMSNKQLLIDTICERMPWKVLQAILKSLDLPISKGVKFTRLKLLSLVEQDLFTDATEQSLFNLYCEYLRFGDKTVMFNKISPVSLDKLTKNLDCIPLDINPDLINYPYRDPSKESHLSSKHQLVDLAIIGDSIYFYFVALKSLTEHVRVDSDYLSSINANFTFPSYLHDISAKKIVEKRYYDIVCINTLEDTIEYRLDTASGLSSDELEDSFIKLKTAFINKVRNLPGLDKIKLHNFNLFNFVTAIYEHSMDRVCQLGFQVGSVTHHERTRASNKDLRKEVFHEAGKEKVKAIDVFRIAIRKNKKLKKVSYESELYLPGTVKMLIGASTATLNHAIISNCINEQDYRELVASMNACMTKIEETECA
;
A
#
# COMPACT_ATOMS: atom_id res chain seq x y z
N MET A 1 -39.89 26.89 -17.17
CA MET A 1 -38.51 26.72 -17.68
C MET A 1 -37.60 27.61 -16.85
N CYS A 2 -36.97 27.06 -15.80
CA CYS A 2 -36.00 27.79 -14.98
C CYS A 2 -34.59 27.35 -15.39
N LEU A 3 -33.84 28.26 -16.00
CA LEU A 3 -32.39 28.10 -16.17
C LEU A 3 -31.71 28.55 -14.88
N GLY A 4 -31.06 27.62 -14.17
CA GLY A 4 -30.16 27.92 -13.07
C GLY A 4 -28.73 28.11 -13.61
N ILE A 5 -28.25 29.34 -13.58
CA ILE A 5 -26.85 29.70 -13.86
C ILE A 5 -26.05 29.52 -12.57
N HIS A 6 -25.14 28.55 -12.54
CA HIS A 6 -24.14 28.43 -11.48
C HIS A 6 -22.97 29.38 -11.76
N LEU A 7 -22.96 30.51 -11.07
CA LEU A 7 -21.84 31.46 -11.05
C LEU A 7 -20.81 30.98 -10.01
N TYR A 8 -19.63 30.55 -10.45
CA TYR A 8 -18.49 30.31 -9.57
C TYR A 8 -17.84 31.66 -9.23
N LEU A 9 -17.97 32.09 -7.97
CA LEU A 9 -17.29 33.28 -7.46
C LEU A 9 -15.88 32.90 -6.99
N LEU A 10 -14.87 33.16 -7.81
CA LEU A 10 -13.45 33.12 -7.44
C LEU A 10 -13.10 34.40 -6.69
N ILE A 11 -13.07 34.34 -5.36
CA ILE A 11 -12.55 35.44 -4.54
C ILE A 11 -11.02 35.32 -4.51
N TYR A 12 -10.35 36.19 -5.28
CA TYR A 12 -8.92 36.44 -5.12
C TYR A 12 -8.72 37.34 -3.89
N ILE A 13 -8.21 36.77 -2.80
CA ILE A 13 -7.67 37.58 -1.69
C ILE A 13 -6.18 37.78 -1.96
N THR A 14 -5.83 38.97 -2.42
CA THR A 14 -4.45 39.44 -2.53
C THR A 14 -3.93 39.75 -1.12
N ILE A 15 -3.21 38.80 -0.52
CA ILE A 15 -2.44 39.08 0.71
C ILE A 15 -1.15 39.77 0.29
N SER A 16 -1.15 41.10 0.45
CA SER A 16 0.05 41.93 0.34
C SER A 16 1.12 41.46 1.32
N SER A 17 2.36 41.53 0.87
CA SER A 17 3.61 41.13 1.51
C SER A 17 3.67 41.32 3.03
N CYS A 18 3.43 40.25 3.79
CA CYS A 18 4.03 40.06 5.11
C CYS A 18 5.21 39.11 4.94
N GLN A 19 6.43 39.63 5.15
CA GLN A 19 7.63 38.81 5.26
C GLN A 19 7.48 37.90 6.47
N PHE A 20 7.01 36.67 6.26
CA PHE A 20 7.13 35.61 7.24
C PHE A 20 8.58 35.10 7.18
N THR A 21 9.42 35.59 8.08
CA THR A 21 10.64 34.87 8.45
C THR A 21 10.23 33.56 9.09
N TYR A 22 10.34 32.46 8.34
CA TYR A 22 10.17 31.11 8.84
C TYR A 22 11.27 30.84 9.87
N ASN A 23 10.90 30.82 11.15
CA ASN A 23 11.73 30.25 12.19
C ASN A 23 11.41 28.74 12.21
N THR A 24 12.24 27.94 11.53
CA THR A 24 12.10 26.47 11.38
C THR A 24 12.41 25.69 12.66
N SER A 25 12.35 26.32 13.83
CA SER A 25 12.81 25.78 15.12
C SER A 25 11.70 25.49 16.13
N ALA A 26 10.41 25.63 15.78
CA ALA A 26 9.32 25.59 16.76
C ALA A 26 8.23 24.52 16.53
N LEU A 27 8.60 23.34 16.01
CA LEU A 27 7.72 22.14 16.01
C LEU A 27 8.31 20.93 16.75
N HIS A 28 9.37 21.14 17.55
CA HIS A 28 10.07 20.10 18.30
C HIS A 28 9.79 20.08 19.83
N SER A 29 8.65 20.61 20.30
CA SER A 29 8.38 20.67 21.75
C SER A 29 7.79 19.39 22.38
N THR A 30 7.91 18.23 21.72
CA THR A 30 7.76 16.92 22.39
C THR A 30 9.01 16.04 22.30
N ASP A 31 10.10 16.53 21.69
CA ASP A 31 11.28 15.69 21.41
C ASP A 31 12.20 15.47 22.62
N GLY A 32 11.97 16.16 23.74
CA GLY A 32 12.74 15.96 24.97
C GLY A 32 12.43 14.66 25.74
N LEU A 33 11.43 13.87 25.33
CA LEU A 33 11.00 12.63 26.01
C LEU A 33 11.15 11.36 25.16
N ARG A 34 11.67 11.45 23.93
CA ARG A 34 11.67 10.33 22.97
C ARG A 34 12.97 9.52 22.89
N ASP A 35 14.06 9.97 23.51
CA ASP A 35 15.38 9.35 23.36
C ASP A 35 15.56 8.00 24.08
N ASN A 36 14.54 7.43 24.71
CA ASN A 36 14.65 6.15 25.41
C ASN A 36 13.34 5.33 25.42
N MET A 37 12.71 5.15 24.25
CA MET A 37 11.56 4.24 24.14
C MET A 37 12.02 2.78 24.19
N SER A 38 11.32 1.95 24.98
CA SER A 38 11.53 0.50 24.96
C SER A 38 11.08 -0.12 23.64
N ASN A 39 11.63 -1.29 23.27
CA ASN A 39 11.22 -2.04 22.07
C ASN A 39 9.70 -2.30 22.03
N LYS A 40 9.07 -2.55 23.19
CA LYS A 40 7.61 -2.70 23.33
C LYS A 40 6.84 -1.46 22.88
N GLN A 41 7.27 -0.27 23.34
CA GLN A 41 6.64 0.99 22.97
C GLN A 41 6.85 1.29 21.48
N LEU A 42 8.08 1.06 20.99
CA LEU A 42 8.43 1.27 19.59
C LEU A 42 7.63 0.34 18.65
N LEU A 43 7.43 -0.92 19.04
CA LEU A 43 6.58 -1.86 18.32
C LEU A 43 5.11 -1.39 18.27
N ILE A 44 4.54 -0.99 19.40
CA ILE A 44 3.15 -0.49 19.48
C ILE A 44 2.96 0.71 18.56
N ASP A 45 3.90 1.66 18.58
CA ASP A 45 3.87 2.85 17.75
C ASP A 45 3.95 2.49 16.27
N THR A 46 4.90 1.61 15.93
CA THR A 46 5.11 1.13 14.57
C THR A 46 3.84 0.50 13.97
N ILE A 47 3.19 -0.42 14.69
CA ILE A 47 2.00 -1.11 14.17
C ILE A 47 0.80 -0.17 14.09
N CYS A 48 0.65 0.74 15.06
CA CYS A 48 -0.47 1.67 15.10
C CYS A 48 -0.38 2.70 13.98
N GLU A 49 0.83 3.09 13.59
CA GLU A 49 1.01 4.03 12.49
C GLU A 49 0.95 3.36 11.11
N ARG A 50 1.47 2.14 10.97
CA ARG A 50 1.66 1.49 9.66
C ARG A 50 0.52 0.56 9.23
N MET A 51 -0.23 -0.03 10.15
CA MET A 51 -1.27 -0.99 9.80
C MET A 51 -2.63 -0.30 9.61
N PRO A 52 -3.36 -0.59 8.51
CA PRO A 52 -4.76 -0.23 8.38
C PRO A 52 -5.55 -0.73 9.57
N TRP A 53 -6.51 0.07 10.02
CA TRP A 53 -7.29 -0.22 11.22
C TRP A 53 -7.91 -1.62 11.24
N LYS A 54 -8.41 -2.10 10.11
CA LYS A 54 -9.00 -3.45 10.00
C LYS A 54 -7.99 -4.57 10.26
N VAL A 55 -6.77 -4.42 9.72
CA VAL A 55 -5.67 -5.37 9.92
C VAL A 55 -5.19 -5.34 11.36
N LEU A 56 -4.96 -4.14 11.91
CA LEU A 56 -4.56 -3.97 13.30
C LEU A 56 -5.59 -4.60 14.26
N GLN A 57 -6.88 -4.35 14.03
CA GLN A 57 -7.94 -4.98 14.82
C GLN A 57 -7.92 -6.51 14.74
N ALA A 58 -7.71 -7.08 13.56
CA ALA A 58 -7.67 -8.53 13.38
C ALA A 58 -6.49 -9.15 14.13
N ILE A 59 -5.30 -8.55 14.00
CA ILE A 59 -4.07 -8.96 14.70
C ILE A 59 -4.25 -8.88 16.21
N LEU A 60 -4.64 -7.72 16.75
CA LEU A 60 -4.77 -7.53 18.20
C LEU A 60 -5.80 -8.48 18.81
N LYS A 61 -6.98 -8.64 18.18
CA LYS A 61 -7.99 -9.60 18.66
C LYS A 61 -7.49 -11.04 18.61
N SER A 62 -6.67 -11.40 17.63
CA SER A 62 -6.11 -12.76 17.55
C SER A 62 -5.10 -13.05 18.66
N LEU A 63 -4.54 -12.01 19.28
CA LEU A 63 -3.62 -12.12 20.41
C LEU A 63 -4.32 -11.80 21.75
N ASP A 64 -5.66 -11.72 21.76
CA ASP A 64 -6.46 -11.34 22.93
C ASP A 64 -6.05 -9.98 23.52
N LEU A 65 -5.48 -9.09 22.69
CA LEU A 65 -5.09 -7.74 23.06
C LEU A 65 -6.25 -6.76 22.97
N PRO A 66 -6.28 -5.74 23.85
CA PRO A 66 -7.38 -4.81 23.88
C PRO A 66 -7.42 -3.89 22.66
N ILE A 67 -8.64 -3.58 22.23
CA ILE A 67 -8.91 -2.57 21.21
C ILE A 67 -9.84 -1.47 21.76
N SER A 68 -9.77 -0.29 21.15
CA SER A 68 -10.60 0.88 21.48
C SER A 68 -11.27 1.43 20.21
N LYS A 69 -11.94 2.58 20.31
CA LYS A 69 -12.54 3.28 19.16
C LYS A 69 -11.45 3.95 18.31
N GLY A 70 -10.81 3.18 17.43
CA GLY A 70 -9.78 3.67 16.51
C GLY A 70 -8.36 3.54 17.04
N VAL A 71 -7.40 3.87 16.18
CA VAL A 71 -5.96 3.67 16.40
C VAL A 71 -5.45 4.45 17.63
N LYS A 72 -5.77 5.76 17.73
CA LYS A 72 -5.26 6.63 18.81
C LYS A 72 -5.54 6.08 20.21
N PHE A 73 -6.80 5.72 20.49
CA PHE A 73 -7.20 5.17 21.79
C PHE A 73 -6.73 3.73 22.00
N THR A 74 -6.49 2.99 20.93
CA THR A 74 -5.94 1.62 21.02
C THR A 74 -4.47 1.67 21.41
N ARG A 75 -3.70 2.57 20.78
CA ARG A 75 -2.31 2.84 21.12
C ARG A 75 -2.15 3.17 22.60
N LEU A 76 -2.92 4.13 23.13
CA LEU A 76 -2.85 4.50 24.55
C LEU A 76 -3.13 3.31 25.48
N LYS A 77 -4.11 2.46 25.12
CA LYS A 77 -4.46 1.29 25.92
C LYS A 77 -3.36 0.22 25.90
N LEU A 78 -2.72 0.01 24.75
CA LEU A 78 -1.57 -0.91 24.65
C LEU A 78 -0.37 -0.39 25.44
N LEU A 79 -0.07 0.91 25.35
CA LEU A 79 1.02 1.52 26.13
C LEU A 79 0.78 1.39 27.65
N SER A 80 -0.48 1.53 28.10
CA SER A 80 -0.81 1.33 29.52
C SER A 80 -0.56 -0.10 30.00
N LEU A 81 -0.63 -1.11 29.11
CA LEU A 81 -0.25 -2.49 29.46
C LEU A 81 1.26 -2.62 29.65
N VAL A 82 2.07 -1.88 28.89
CA VAL A 82 3.52 -1.86 29.05
C VAL A 82 3.89 -1.21 30.38
N GLU A 83 3.27 -0.08 30.72
CA GLU A 83 3.49 0.63 31.99
C GLU A 83 3.09 -0.21 33.21
N GLN A 84 2.09 -1.08 33.07
CA GLN A 84 1.62 -1.99 34.12
C GLN A 84 2.32 -3.36 34.12
N ASP A 85 3.33 -3.56 33.25
CA ASP A 85 4.03 -4.83 33.05
C ASP A 85 3.10 -6.03 32.69
N LEU A 86 1.95 -5.72 32.08
CA LEU A 86 0.99 -6.71 31.57
C LEU A 86 1.27 -7.08 30.10
N PHE A 87 2.15 -6.33 29.43
CA PHE A 87 2.60 -6.61 28.07
C PHE A 87 3.85 -7.51 28.10
N THR A 88 3.62 -8.81 28.21
CA THR A 88 4.70 -9.82 28.34
C THR A 88 5.60 -9.91 27.11
N ASP A 89 6.82 -10.44 27.27
CA ASP A 89 7.76 -10.64 26.17
C ASP A 89 7.23 -11.64 25.12
N ALA A 90 6.44 -12.64 25.54
CA ALA A 90 5.78 -13.56 24.62
C ALA A 90 4.74 -12.85 23.75
N THR A 91 4.01 -11.89 24.34
CA THR A 91 3.07 -11.02 23.61
C THR A 91 3.82 -10.13 22.62
N GLU A 92 4.92 -9.51 23.06
CA GLU A 92 5.79 -8.69 22.22
C GLU A 92 6.29 -9.49 21.01
N GLN A 93 6.89 -10.67 21.25
CA GLN A 93 7.42 -11.52 20.18
C GLN A 93 6.32 -11.95 19.19
N SER A 94 5.15 -12.34 19.69
CA SER A 94 4.02 -12.74 18.84
C SER A 94 3.54 -11.60 17.95
N LEU A 95 3.46 -10.39 18.52
CA LEU A 95 3.04 -9.20 17.79
C LEU A 95 4.11 -8.74 16.79
N PHE A 96 5.39 -8.83 17.17
CA PHE A 96 6.53 -8.52 16.31
C PHE A 96 6.59 -9.47 15.10
N ASN A 97 6.37 -10.76 15.29
CA ASN A 97 6.33 -11.74 14.21
C ASN A 97 5.21 -11.42 13.20
N LEU A 98 4.00 -11.09 13.69
CA LEU A 98 2.89 -10.65 12.83
C LEU A 98 3.18 -9.31 12.14
N TYR A 99 3.90 -8.41 12.79
CA TYR A 99 4.36 -7.18 12.15
C TYR A 99 5.36 -7.45 11.02
N CYS A 100 6.32 -8.36 11.21
CA CYS A 100 7.29 -8.73 10.17
C CYS A 100 6.64 -9.45 8.97
N GLU A 101 5.61 -10.27 9.23
CA GLU A 101 4.74 -10.83 8.19
C GLU A 101 4.01 -9.71 7.42
N TYR A 102 3.36 -8.79 8.14
CA TYR A 102 2.66 -7.66 7.55
C TYR A 102 3.59 -6.72 6.76
N LEU A 103 4.81 -6.49 7.25
CA LEU A 103 5.82 -5.71 6.56
C LEU A 103 6.10 -6.30 5.17
N ARG A 104 6.27 -7.63 5.09
CA ARG A 104 6.54 -8.35 3.84
C ARG A 104 5.34 -8.48 2.91
N PHE A 105 4.17 -8.76 3.46
CA PHE A 105 3.02 -9.27 2.69
C PHE A 105 1.72 -8.49 2.87
N GLY A 106 1.70 -7.48 3.74
CA GLY A 106 0.52 -6.68 4.02
C GLY A 106 0.11 -5.80 2.84
N ASP A 107 -0.28 -4.56 3.13
CA ASP A 107 -0.69 -3.61 2.11
C ASP A 107 0.46 -3.29 1.14
N LYS A 108 0.33 -3.71 -0.12
CA LYS A 108 1.35 -3.54 -1.17
C LYS A 108 0.72 -3.17 -2.51
N THR A 109 1.32 -2.18 -3.18
CA THR A 109 1.16 -2.02 -4.64
C THR A 109 2.29 -2.79 -5.31
N VAL A 110 1.93 -3.74 -6.16
CA VAL A 110 2.87 -4.73 -6.70
C VAL A 110 2.90 -4.70 -8.21
N MET A 111 4.09 -4.75 -8.78
CA MET A 111 4.32 -4.98 -10.19
C MET A 111 5.21 -6.21 -10.36
N PHE A 112 4.87 -7.03 -11.35
CA PHE A 112 5.50 -8.32 -11.62
C PHE A 112 6.37 -8.23 -12.88
N ASN A 113 7.52 -8.90 -12.82
CA ASN A 113 8.49 -9.00 -13.90
C ASN A 113 9.00 -10.45 -14.03
N LYS A 114 9.28 -10.92 -15.24
CA LYS A 114 10.10 -12.12 -15.42
C LYS A 114 11.57 -11.74 -15.43
N ILE A 115 12.40 -12.55 -14.77
CA ILE A 115 13.86 -12.51 -14.86
C ILE A 115 14.34 -13.72 -15.67
N SER A 116 15.40 -13.56 -16.46
CA SER A 116 15.97 -14.72 -17.16
C SER A 116 16.67 -15.66 -16.17
N PRO A 117 16.55 -17.00 -16.32
CA PRO A 117 17.22 -17.96 -15.44
C PRO A 117 18.73 -17.74 -15.31
N VAL A 118 19.38 -17.30 -16.40
CA VAL A 118 20.82 -16.96 -16.40
C VAL A 118 21.13 -15.76 -15.50
N SER A 119 20.30 -14.71 -15.53
CA SER A 119 20.46 -13.57 -14.63
C SER A 119 20.18 -13.96 -13.18
N LEU A 120 19.18 -14.82 -12.96
CA LEU A 120 18.80 -15.30 -11.63
C LEU A 120 19.90 -16.13 -10.98
N ASP A 121 20.47 -17.10 -11.70
CA ASP A 121 21.58 -17.94 -11.23
C ASP A 121 22.80 -17.08 -10.84
N LYS A 122 23.15 -16.10 -11.68
CA LYS A 122 24.24 -15.15 -11.40
C LYS A 122 23.97 -14.28 -10.18
N LEU A 123 22.74 -13.77 -10.05
CA LEU A 123 22.35 -12.98 -8.88
C LEU A 123 22.45 -13.82 -7.60
N THR A 124 21.89 -15.03 -7.62
CA THR A 124 21.85 -15.94 -6.47
C THR A 124 23.25 -16.33 -6.00
N LYS A 125 24.19 -16.59 -6.93
CA LYS A 125 25.59 -16.94 -6.62
C LYS A 125 26.41 -15.78 -6.03
N ASN A 126 25.96 -14.54 -6.20
CA ASN A 126 26.73 -13.36 -5.78
C ASN A 126 25.97 -12.49 -4.76
N LEU A 127 25.00 -13.06 -4.03
CA LEU A 127 24.22 -12.32 -3.03
C LEU A 127 25.09 -11.73 -1.91
N ASP A 128 26.07 -12.50 -1.44
CA ASP A 128 27.00 -12.07 -0.37
C ASP A 128 27.86 -10.86 -0.77
N CYS A 129 27.95 -10.54 -2.06
CA CYS A 129 28.68 -9.39 -2.57
C CYS A 129 27.86 -8.10 -2.59
N ILE A 130 26.60 -8.12 -2.16
CA ILE A 130 25.71 -6.95 -2.21
C ILE A 130 25.76 -6.20 -0.87
N PRO A 131 26.40 -5.02 -0.80
CA PRO A 131 26.47 -4.26 0.44
C PRO A 131 25.15 -3.54 0.73
N LEU A 132 24.80 -3.46 2.00
CA LEU A 132 23.73 -2.58 2.50
C LEU A 132 24.13 -1.10 2.29
N ASP A 133 23.15 -0.25 1.97
CA ASP A 133 23.35 1.21 1.90
C ASP A 133 23.33 1.87 3.28
N ILE A 134 22.63 1.24 4.23
CA ILE A 134 22.44 1.77 5.58
C ILE A 134 22.41 0.61 6.57
N ASN A 135 23.02 0.82 7.74
CA ASN A 135 22.99 -0.15 8.82
C ASN A 135 21.56 -0.22 9.43
N PRO A 136 20.93 -1.41 9.52
CA PRO A 136 19.63 -1.60 10.19
C PRO A 136 19.52 -0.94 11.57
N ASP A 137 20.56 -1.06 12.40
CA ASP A 137 20.57 -0.57 13.78
C ASP A 137 20.56 0.96 13.84
N LEU A 138 21.11 1.62 12.81
CA LEU A 138 21.17 3.09 12.75
C LEU A 138 19.77 3.72 12.69
N ILE A 139 18.81 2.99 12.11
CA ILE A 139 17.44 3.47 11.92
C ILE A 139 16.40 2.70 12.72
N ASN A 140 16.84 1.77 13.58
CA ASN A 140 15.99 0.83 14.30
C ASN A 140 15.09 -0.01 13.37
N TYR A 141 15.64 -0.49 12.24
CA TYR A 141 14.91 -1.43 11.37
C TYR A 141 14.58 -2.73 12.13
N PRO A 142 13.37 -3.32 11.98
CA PRO A 142 12.29 -2.94 11.07
C PRO A 142 11.29 -1.93 11.64
N TYR A 143 11.49 -1.44 12.87
CA TYR A 143 10.57 -0.51 13.50
C TYR A 143 10.52 0.85 12.79
N ARG A 144 9.47 1.62 13.09
CA ARG A 144 9.42 3.03 12.75
C ARG A 144 9.83 3.85 13.96
N ASP A 145 10.95 4.55 13.82
CA ASP A 145 11.45 5.47 14.84
C ASP A 145 11.62 6.88 14.24
N PRO A 146 10.69 7.80 14.51
CA PRO A 146 10.78 9.19 14.06
C PRO A 146 12.07 9.90 14.48
N SER A 147 12.67 9.54 15.63
CA SER A 147 13.92 10.16 16.10
C SER A 147 15.12 9.83 15.21
N LYS A 148 15.03 8.75 14.42
CA LYS A 148 16.07 8.28 13.50
C LYS A 148 15.81 8.64 12.04
N GLU A 149 14.74 9.38 11.73
CA GLU A 149 14.42 9.75 10.34
C GLU A 149 15.45 10.70 9.71
N SER A 150 16.26 11.41 10.51
CA SER A 150 17.36 12.26 10.04
C SER A 150 18.47 11.52 9.28
N HIS A 151 18.57 10.19 9.45
CA HIS A 151 19.52 9.35 8.72
C HIS A 151 19.01 8.92 7.34
N LEU A 152 17.77 9.26 7.00
CA LEU A 152 17.11 8.83 5.77
C LEU A 152 16.93 9.99 4.79
N SER A 153 16.70 9.62 3.53
CA SER A 153 16.39 10.55 2.46
C SER A 153 15.26 10.00 1.58
N SER A 154 14.88 10.75 0.55
CA SER A 154 13.92 10.29 -0.46
C SER A 154 14.46 9.23 -1.42
N LYS A 155 15.76 8.91 -1.34
CA LYS A 155 16.38 7.83 -2.12
C LYS A 155 16.15 6.49 -1.43
N HIS A 156 15.80 5.48 -2.22
CA HIS A 156 15.77 4.09 -1.77
C HIS A 156 17.16 3.59 -1.39
N GLN A 157 17.31 3.18 -0.13
CA GLN A 157 18.54 2.63 0.44
C GLN A 157 18.28 1.19 0.86
N LEU A 158 19.10 0.24 0.39
CA LEU A 158 19.03 -1.15 0.82
C LEU A 158 19.40 -1.25 2.31
N VAL A 159 18.46 -1.66 3.16
CA VAL A 159 18.66 -1.82 4.60
C VAL A 159 18.80 -3.27 5.00
N ASP A 160 18.15 -4.20 4.30
CA ASP A 160 18.22 -5.62 4.64
C ASP A 160 18.13 -6.51 3.39
N LEU A 161 18.71 -7.71 3.49
CA LEU A 161 18.72 -8.75 2.48
C LEU A 161 18.46 -10.10 3.17
N ALA A 162 17.38 -10.78 2.79
CA ALA A 162 17.00 -12.05 3.40
C ALA A 162 16.65 -13.11 2.36
N ILE A 163 17.03 -14.36 2.63
CA ILE A 163 16.58 -15.54 1.88
C ILE A 163 15.57 -16.28 2.76
N ILE A 164 14.34 -16.43 2.28
CA ILE A 164 13.25 -17.08 3.03
C ILE A 164 12.54 -18.03 2.08
N GLY A 165 12.67 -19.34 2.35
CA GLY A 165 12.22 -20.37 1.42
C GLY A 165 12.91 -20.18 0.06
N ASP A 166 12.12 -20.18 -1.00
CA ASP A 166 12.61 -20.01 -2.38
C ASP A 166 12.62 -18.55 -2.86
N SER A 167 12.52 -17.61 -1.93
CA SER A 167 12.46 -16.18 -2.25
C SER A 167 13.64 -15.40 -1.65
N ILE A 168 14.17 -14.48 -2.45
CA ILE A 168 15.18 -13.50 -2.02
C ILE A 168 14.51 -12.14 -1.86
N TYR A 169 14.64 -11.53 -0.69
CA TYR A 169 14.02 -10.25 -0.33
C TYR A 169 15.09 -9.18 -0.17
N PHE A 170 14.93 -8.10 -0.93
CA PHE A 170 15.70 -6.86 -0.78
C PHE A 170 14.78 -5.81 -0.17
N TYR A 171 15.10 -5.36 1.04
CA TYR A 171 14.33 -4.34 1.74
C TYR A 171 14.97 -2.97 1.53
N PHE A 172 14.23 -2.07 0.90
CA PHE A 172 14.63 -0.70 0.67
C PHE A 172 13.86 0.24 1.59
N VAL A 173 14.58 1.14 2.25
CA VAL A 173 13.99 2.22 3.06
C VAL A 173 14.09 3.55 2.32
N ALA A 174 13.05 4.37 2.42
CA ALA A 174 13.06 5.76 1.94
C ALA A 174 12.05 6.62 2.73
N LEU A 175 12.28 7.93 2.77
CA LEU A 175 11.28 8.93 3.16
C LEU A 175 10.47 9.34 1.93
N LYS A 176 9.14 9.18 1.98
CA LYS A 176 8.25 9.67 0.91
C LYS A 176 7.38 10.78 1.46
N SER A 177 7.30 11.87 0.70
CA SER A 177 6.37 12.97 0.99
C SER A 177 4.98 12.59 0.47
N LEU A 178 3.96 12.74 1.30
CA LEU A 178 2.56 12.50 0.98
C LEU A 178 1.77 13.76 1.22
N THR A 179 0.76 13.98 0.38
CA THR A 179 -0.22 15.04 0.61
C THR A 179 -1.42 14.47 1.36
N GLU A 180 -1.61 14.90 2.60
CA GLU A 180 -2.75 14.52 3.43
C GLU A 180 -3.78 15.65 3.48
N HIS A 181 -5.06 15.30 3.39
CA HIS A 181 -6.15 16.23 3.67
C HIS A 181 -6.35 16.31 5.18
N VAL A 182 -6.18 17.51 5.74
CA VAL A 182 -6.38 17.77 7.15
C VAL A 182 -7.57 18.71 7.33
N ARG A 183 -8.43 18.40 8.30
CA ARG A 183 -9.42 19.36 8.78
C ARG A 183 -8.68 20.43 9.57
N VAL A 184 -8.92 21.69 9.25
CA VAL A 184 -8.33 22.81 9.98
C VAL A 184 -9.39 23.29 10.96
N ASP A 185 -9.31 22.77 12.19
CA ASP A 185 -10.16 23.14 13.32
C ASP A 185 -9.32 23.77 14.46
N SER A 186 -9.98 24.10 15.57
CA SER A 186 -9.31 24.67 16.75
C SER A 186 -8.19 23.80 17.29
N ASP A 187 -8.37 22.47 17.25
CA ASP A 187 -7.39 21.51 17.74
C ASP A 187 -6.15 21.51 16.84
N TYR A 188 -6.35 21.51 15.51
CA TYR A 188 -5.27 21.63 14.55
C TYR A 188 -4.49 22.95 14.73
N LEU A 189 -5.19 24.09 14.83
CA LEU A 189 -4.53 25.39 15.00
C LEU A 189 -3.74 25.47 16.30
N SER A 190 -4.30 24.93 17.39
CA SER A 190 -3.60 24.83 18.67
C SER A 190 -2.34 23.97 18.55
N SER A 191 -2.40 22.86 17.80
CA SER A 191 -1.25 21.96 17.61
C SER A 191 -0.06 22.58 16.87
N ILE A 192 -0.31 23.62 16.05
CA ILE A 192 0.72 24.37 15.34
C ILE A 192 0.99 25.75 15.97
N ASN A 193 0.48 26.00 17.18
CA ASN A 193 0.57 27.28 17.89
C ASN A 193 0.11 28.47 17.03
N ALA A 194 -0.87 28.25 16.15
CA ALA A 194 -1.42 29.31 15.32
C ALA A 194 -2.47 30.09 16.13
N ASN A 195 -2.20 31.36 16.36
CA ASN A 195 -3.17 32.27 16.98
C ASN A 195 -4.18 32.75 15.93
N PHE A 196 -5.10 31.87 15.55
CA PHE A 196 -6.16 32.16 14.59
C PHE A 196 -7.48 31.61 15.11
N THR A 197 -8.53 32.42 15.03
CA THR A 197 -9.90 32.01 15.37
C THR A 197 -10.73 32.03 14.10
N PHE A 198 -11.36 30.90 13.78
CA PHE A 198 -12.24 30.83 12.63
C PHE A 198 -13.45 31.75 12.81
N PRO A 199 -13.82 32.56 11.80
CA PRO A 199 -15.12 33.22 11.77
C PRO A 199 -16.24 32.20 11.97
N SER A 200 -17.24 32.54 12.79
CA SER A 200 -18.30 31.61 13.21
C SER A 200 -19.17 31.08 12.07
N TYR A 201 -19.14 31.71 10.89
CA TYR A 201 -19.88 31.29 9.70
C TYR A 201 -19.07 30.36 8.77
N LEU A 202 -17.78 30.14 9.03
CA LEU A 202 -16.98 29.19 8.27
C LEU A 202 -16.95 27.84 8.99
N HIS A 203 -17.38 26.80 8.27
CA HIS A 203 -17.41 25.43 8.76
C HIS A 203 -16.69 24.50 7.77
N ASP A 204 -16.21 23.36 8.26
CA ASP A 204 -15.56 22.30 7.47
C ASP A 204 -14.37 22.76 6.62
N ILE A 205 -13.57 23.68 7.15
CA ILE A 205 -12.32 24.11 6.51
C ILE A 205 -11.35 22.93 6.48
N SER A 206 -10.76 22.71 5.31
CA SER A 206 -9.73 21.70 5.11
C SER A 206 -8.54 22.27 4.35
N ALA A 207 -7.37 21.71 4.60
CA ALA A 207 -6.13 22.04 3.94
C ALA A 207 -5.43 20.77 3.46
N LYS A 208 -4.44 20.95 2.59
CA LYS A 208 -3.51 19.90 2.19
C LYS A 208 -2.21 20.10 2.96
N LYS A 209 -1.78 19.09 3.71
CA LYS A 209 -0.52 19.07 4.45
C LYS A 209 0.42 18.09 3.79
N ILE A 210 1.67 18.49 3.57
CA ILE A 210 2.73 17.56 3.16
C ILE A 210 3.30 16.92 4.42
N VAL A 211 3.33 15.60 4.46
CA VAL A 211 3.90 14.81 5.55
C VAL A 211 4.92 13.85 4.96
N GLU A 212 6.12 13.82 5.53
CA GLU A 212 7.11 12.81 5.17
C GLU A 212 6.94 11.58 6.05
N LYS A 213 6.97 10.40 5.43
CA LYS A 213 6.85 9.12 6.12
C LYS A 213 7.89 8.14 5.63
N ARG A 214 8.42 7.34 6.56
CA ARG A 214 9.29 6.20 6.27
C ARG A 214 8.50 5.05 5.66
N TYR A 215 8.98 4.55 4.52
CA TYR A 215 8.46 3.40 3.81
C TYR A 215 9.50 2.31 3.64
N TYR A 216 9.04 1.06 3.65
CA TYR A 216 9.87 -0.13 3.45
C TYR A 216 9.42 -0.87 2.19
N ASP A 217 9.90 -0.42 1.05
CA ASP A 217 9.62 -1.06 -0.23
C ASP A 217 10.47 -2.32 -0.39
N ILE A 218 9.95 -3.32 -1.11
CA ILE A 218 10.58 -4.64 -1.20
C ILE A 218 10.74 -5.03 -2.66
N VAL A 219 11.91 -5.53 -3.02
CA VAL A 219 12.08 -6.32 -4.24
C VAL A 219 12.19 -7.79 -3.83
N CYS A 220 11.21 -8.60 -4.23
CA CYS A 220 11.17 -10.02 -3.95
C CYS A 220 11.47 -10.78 -5.24
N ILE A 221 12.40 -11.72 -5.21
CA ILE A 221 12.73 -12.59 -6.33
C ILE A 221 12.31 -14.01 -5.94
N ASN A 222 11.32 -14.57 -6.63
CA ASN A 222 10.93 -15.96 -6.47
C ASN A 222 11.78 -16.81 -7.42
N THR A 223 12.62 -17.67 -6.84
CA THR A 223 13.59 -18.46 -7.61
C THR A 223 12.97 -19.66 -8.31
N LEU A 224 11.78 -20.11 -7.91
CA LEU A 224 11.07 -21.22 -8.57
C LEU A 224 10.26 -20.76 -9.79
N GLU A 225 9.74 -19.53 -9.75
CA GLU A 225 8.85 -19.00 -10.79
C GLU A 225 9.58 -18.09 -11.79
N ASP A 226 10.88 -17.83 -11.58
CA ASP A 226 11.66 -16.84 -12.33
C ASP A 226 10.99 -15.45 -12.34
N THR A 227 10.35 -15.07 -11.22
CA THR A 227 9.62 -13.81 -11.09
C THR A 227 10.32 -12.84 -10.14
N ILE A 228 10.26 -11.55 -10.50
CA ILE A 228 10.60 -10.43 -9.63
C ILE A 228 9.33 -9.64 -9.36
N GLU A 229 9.10 -9.36 -8.09
CA GLU A 229 8.03 -8.52 -7.62
C GLU A 229 8.62 -7.25 -7.01
N TYR A 230 8.22 -6.12 -7.56
CA TYR A 230 8.47 -4.82 -6.95
C TYR A 230 7.25 -4.50 -6.10
N ARG A 231 7.41 -4.43 -4.79
CA ARG A 231 6.33 -4.22 -3.83
C ARG A 231 6.54 -2.87 -3.14
N LEU A 232 5.73 -1.89 -3.51
CA LEU A 232 5.69 -0.61 -2.80
C LEU A 232 4.85 -0.76 -1.54
N ASP A 233 5.35 -0.23 -0.44
CA ASP A 233 4.72 -0.18 0.89
C ASP A 233 3.63 0.89 0.97
N THR A 234 2.86 1.05 -0.11
CA THR A 234 1.77 2.01 -0.26
C THR A 234 0.60 1.27 -0.88
N ALA A 235 -0.51 1.05 -0.17
CA ALA A 235 -1.71 0.46 -0.78
C ALA A 235 -2.66 1.48 -1.41
N SER A 236 -2.68 2.73 -0.94
CA SER A 236 -3.60 3.75 -1.47
C SER A 236 -3.23 5.14 -0.98
N GLY A 237 -3.16 6.11 -1.88
CA GLY A 237 -2.93 7.52 -1.53
C GLY A 237 -2.07 8.28 -2.53
N LEU A 238 -1.30 7.57 -3.35
CA LEU A 238 -0.53 8.15 -4.44
C LEU A 238 -1.39 8.31 -5.69
N SER A 239 -1.16 9.39 -6.43
CA SER A 239 -1.61 9.53 -7.81
C SER A 239 -0.92 8.50 -8.72
N SER A 240 -1.47 8.29 -9.93
CA SER A 240 -0.87 7.36 -10.89
C SER A 240 0.58 7.73 -11.24
N ASP A 241 0.88 9.03 -11.31
CA ASP A 241 2.22 9.54 -11.68
C ASP A 241 3.22 9.32 -10.54
N GLU A 242 2.82 9.59 -9.28
CA GLU A 242 3.66 9.35 -8.10
C GLU A 242 3.95 7.85 -7.89
N LEU A 243 2.99 7.00 -8.25
CA LEU A 243 3.13 5.55 -8.16
C LEU A 243 4.08 5.00 -9.23
N GLU A 244 3.99 5.47 -10.47
CA GLU A 244 4.95 5.12 -11.53
C GLU A 244 6.37 5.60 -11.18
N ASP A 245 6.53 6.84 -10.73
CA ASP A 245 7.81 7.38 -10.27
C ASP A 245 8.39 6.57 -9.10
N SER A 246 7.55 6.14 -8.15
CA SER A 246 7.98 5.27 -7.04
C SER A 246 8.50 3.92 -7.52
N PHE A 247 7.86 3.30 -8.52
CA PHE A 247 8.35 2.06 -9.12
C PHE A 247 9.66 2.27 -9.87
N ILE A 248 9.80 3.36 -10.65
CA ILE A 248 11.04 3.69 -11.37
C ILE A 248 12.20 3.85 -10.39
N LYS A 249 11.99 4.56 -9.27
CA LYS A 249 13.00 4.76 -8.23
C LYS A 249 13.42 3.45 -7.59
N LEU A 250 12.46 2.61 -7.17
CA LEU A 250 12.75 1.31 -6.58
C LEU A 250 13.50 0.38 -7.56
N LYS A 251 13.03 0.29 -8.81
CA LYS A 251 13.72 -0.48 -9.87
C LYS A 251 15.15 0.00 -10.05
N THR A 252 15.35 1.31 -10.14
CA THR A 252 16.66 1.90 -10.37
C THR A 252 17.60 1.60 -9.20
N ALA A 253 17.11 1.71 -7.96
CA ALA A 253 17.89 1.37 -6.77
C ALA A 253 18.30 -0.11 -6.77
N PHE A 254 17.35 -1.02 -7.04
CA PHE A 254 17.63 -2.45 -7.17
C PHE A 254 18.64 -2.74 -8.27
N ILE A 255 18.43 -2.25 -9.50
CA ILE A 255 19.34 -2.47 -10.62
C ILE A 255 20.74 -1.93 -10.30
N ASN A 256 20.85 -0.77 -9.67
CA ASN A 256 22.15 -0.21 -9.28
C ASN A 256 22.89 -1.10 -8.27
N LYS A 257 22.18 -1.83 -7.41
CA LYS A 257 22.78 -2.77 -6.46
C LYS A 257 23.37 -4.01 -7.12
N VAL A 258 22.70 -4.50 -8.17
CA VAL A 258 23.03 -5.80 -8.77
C VAL A 258 23.83 -5.68 -10.07
N ARG A 259 23.81 -4.53 -10.76
CA ARG A 259 24.45 -4.35 -12.10
C ARG A 259 25.95 -4.57 -12.14
N ASN A 260 26.64 -4.46 -11.00
CA ASN A 260 28.09 -4.63 -10.90
C ASN A 260 28.49 -6.03 -10.41
N LEU A 261 27.52 -6.93 -10.24
CA LEU A 261 27.82 -8.29 -9.78
C LEU A 261 28.63 -9.03 -10.86
N PRO A 262 29.65 -9.81 -10.44
CA PRO A 262 30.47 -10.58 -11.36
C PRO A 262 29.64 -11.40 -12.35
N GLY A 263 29.89 -11.19 -13.64
CA GLY A 263 29.22 -11.90 -14.73
C GLY A 263 27.80 -11.42 -15.05
N LEU A 264 27.24 -10.43 -14.35
CA LEU A 264 25.90 -9.91 -14.61
C LEU A 264 25.93 -8.67 -15.53
N ASP A 265 26.05 -8.86 -16.85
CA ASP A 265 26.18 -7.73 -17.79
C ASP A 265 24.95 -6.80 -17.83
N LYS A 266 23.76 -7.38 -17.94
CA LYS A 266 22.49 -6.65 -17.94
C LYS A 266 21.37 -7.56 -17.47
N ILE A 267 20.63 -7.15 -16.45
CA ILE A 267 19.39 -7.83 -16.07
C ILE A 267 18.35 -7.56 -17.16
N LYS A 268 17.90 -8.62 -17.82
CA LYS A 268 16.77 -8.58 -18.75
C LYS A 268 15.50 -8.82 -17.96
N LEU A 269 14.61 -7.82 -17.95
CA LEU A 269 13.31 -7.88 -17.30
C LEU A 269 12.21 -7.78 -18.35
N HIS A 270 11.18 -8.61 -18.21
CA HIS A 270 9.96 -8.50 -18.99
C HIS A 270 8.80 -8.13 -18.05
N ASN A 271 8.12 -7.01 -18.30
CA ASN A 271 6.98 -6.58 -17.49
C ASN A 271 5.76 -7.48 -17.77
N PHE A 272 5.00 -7.84 -16.74
CA PHE A 272 3.70 -8.46 -16.93
C PHE A 272 2.64 -7.38 -17.19
N ASN A 273 1.83 -7.59 -18.23
CA ASN A 273 0.63 -6.78 -18.44
C ASN A 273 -0.54 -7.43 -17.70
N LEU A 274 -1.02 -6.77 -16.64
CA LEU A 274 -2.11 -7.25 -15.82
C LEU A 274 -3.50 -6.92 -16.39
N PHE A 275 -3.59 -6.24 -17.54
CA PHE A 275 -4.88 -5.77 -18.04
C PHE A 275 -5.80 -6.94 -18.43
N ASN A 276 -5.24 -8.00 -19.03
CA ASN A 276 -6.00 -9.19 -19.41
C ASN A 276 -6.59 -9.93 -18.19
N PHE A 277 -5.97 -9.79 -17.01
CA PHE A 277 -6.48 -10.37 -15.78
C PHE A 277 -7.78 -9.72 -15.31
N VAL A 278 -8.08 -8.49 -15.75
CA VAL A 278 -9.34 -7.81 -15.41
C VAL A 278 -10.54 -8.62 -15.90
N THR A 279 -10.53 -8.99 -17.19
CA THR A 279 -11.57 -9.81 -17.81
C THR A 279 -11.54 -11.23 -17.24
N ALA A 280 -10.35 -11.83 -17.10
CA ALA A 280 -10.19 -13.17 -16.52
C ALA A 280 -10.84 -13.30 -15.14
N ILE A 281 -10.59 -12.33 -14.26
CA ILE A 281 -11.16 -12.31 -12.91
C ILE A 281 -12.67 -12.11 -12.98
N TYR A 282 -13.16 -11.21 -13.84
CA TYR A 282 -14.60 -10.98 -13.98
C TYR A 282 -15.35 -12.27 -14.34
N GLU A 283 -14.82 -13.02 -15.31
CA GLU A 283 -15.48 -14.21 -15.86
C GLU A 283 -15.29 -15.46 -14.99
N HIS A 284 -14.11 -15.65 -14.42
CA HIS A 284 -13.72 -16.95 -13.85
C HIS A 284 -13.40 -16.94 -12.36
N SER A 285 -13.29 -15.77 -11.72
CA SER A 285 -12.97 -15.73 -10.30
C SER A 285 -14.10 -16.29 -9.45
N MET A 286 -13.75 -17.19 -8.53
CA MET A 286 -14.65 -17.69 -7.49
C MET A 286 -14.69 -16.76 -6.27
N ASP A 287 -13.76 -15.81 -6.21
CA ASP A 287 -13.72 -14.80 -5.15
C ASP A 287 -14.79 -13.73 -5.41
N ARG A 288 -15.14 -13.00 -4.35
CA ARG A 288 -16.25 -12.06 -4.37
C ARG A 288 -15.85 -10.77 -5.05
N VAL A 289 -16.46 -10.45 -6.18
CA VAL A 289 -16.22 -9.17 -6.86
C VAL A 289 -16.93 -8.03 -6.11
N CYS A 290 -16.14 -7.11 -5.56
CA CYS A 290 -16.65 -6.00 -4.75
C CYS A 290 -16.51 -4.62 -5.39
N GLN A 291 -15.76 -4.52 -6.50
CA GLN A 291 -15.66 -3.30 -7.31
C GLN A 291 -15.54 -3.67 -8.78
N LEU A 292 -16.26 -2.94 -9.63
CA LEU A 292 -16.24 -3.09 -11.09
C LEU A 292 -16.22 -1.72 -11.77
N GLY A 293 -15.41 -1.60 -12.81
CA GLY A 293 -15.50 -0.52 -13.79
C GLY A 293 -15.62 -1.14 -15.17
N PHE A 294 -16.68 -0.80 -15.89
CA PHE A 294 -16.99 -1.38 -17.19
C PHE A 294 -17.69 -0.39 -18.12
N GLN A 295 -17.66 -0.68 -19.41
CA GLN A 295 -18.32 0.10 -20.45
C GLN A 295 -19.38 -0.74 -21.15
N VAL A 296 -20.53 -0.12 -21.43
CA VAL A 296 -21.61 -0.68 -22.26
C VAL A 296 -21.99 0.35 -23.30
N GLY A 297 -21.64 0.10 -24.56
CA GLY A 297 -21.80 1.08 -25.64
C GLY A 297 -20.98 2.35 -25.34
N SER A 298 -21.65 3.49 -25.21
CA SER A 298 -21.00 4.78 -24.87
C SER A 298 -21.05 5.12 -23.37
N VAL A 299 -21.63 4.27 -22.52
CA VAL A 299 -21.82 4.56 -21.10
C VAL A 299 -20.78 3.83 -20.26
N THR A 300 -20.10 4.58 -19.40
CA THR A 300 -19.11 4.05 -18.44
C THR A 300 -19.74 3.93 -17.06
N HIS A 301 -19.66 2.74 -16.47
CA HIS A 301 -20.16 2.44 -15.14
C HIS A 301 -19.01 2.22 -14.16
N HIS A 302 -19.20 2.69 -12.92
CA HIS A 302 -18.30 2.44 -11.80
C HIS A 302 -19.12 2.01 -10.59
N GLU A 303 -18.94 0.76 -10.18
CA GLU A 303 -19.71 0.15 -9.11
C GLU A 303 -18.78 -0.32 -7.99
N ARG A 304 -19.17 -0.08 -6.73
CA ARG A 304 -18.48 -0.58 -5.56
C ARG A 304 -19.49 -0.94 -4.48
N THR A 305 -19.45 -2.18 -4.00
CA THR A 305 -20.28 -2.62 -2.88
C THR A 305 -19.50 -2.60 -1.57
N ARG A 306 -20.13 -2.11 -0.50
CA ARG A 306 -19.60 -2.16 0.87
C ARG A 306 -20.08 -3.39 1.64
N ALA A 307 -21.18 -4.02 1.21
CA ALA A 307 -21.73 -5.20 1.86
C ALA A 307 -20.75 -6.37 1.73
N SER A 308 -20.51 -7.13 2.80
CA SER A 308 -19.49 -8.21 2.82
C SER A 308 -19.96 -9.53 2.19
N ASN A 309 -21.25 -9.67 1.89
CA ASN A 309 -21.86 -10.91 1.42
C ASN A 309 -22.45 -10.81 0.00
N LYS A 310 -22.20 -9.70 -0.70
CA LYS A 310 -22.70 -9.46 -2.06
C LYS A 310 -21.55 -9.45 -3.06
N ASP A 311 -21.76 -10.13 -4.18
CA ASP A 311 -20.90 -10.11 -5.36
C ASP A 311 -21.59 -9.26 -6.43
N LEU A 312 -20.91 -8.24 -6.95
CA LEU A 312 -21.49 -7.32 -7.93
C LEU A 312 -21.97 -8.03 -9.20
N ARG A 313 -21.33 -9.13 -9.59
CA ARG A 313 -21.71 -9.89 -10.80
C ARG A 313 -23.08 -10.55 -10.68
N LYS A 314 -23.54 -10.78 -9.44
CA LYS A 314 -24.80 -11.45 -9.10
C LYS A 314 -25.89 -10.47 -8.65
N GLU A 315 -25.64 -9.17 -8.73
CA GLU A 315 -26.69 -8.19 -8.44
C GLU A 315 -27.69 -8.16 -9.60
N VAL A 316 -28.98 -8.06 -9.27
CA VAL A 316 -30.10 -8.16 -10.23
C VAL A 316 -29.94 -7.20 -11.41
N PHE A 317 -29.47 -5.97 -11.15
CA PHE A 317 -29.24 -4.97 -12.19
C PHE A 317 -28.11 -5.39 -13.16
N HIS A 318 -27.03 -5.97 -12.62
CA HIS A 318 -25.88 -6.40 -13.42
C HIS A 318 -26.22 -7.62 -14.28
N GLU A 319 -26.91 -8.62 -13.71
CA GLU A 319 -27.36 -9.81 -14.45
C GLU A 319 -28.34 -9.44 -15.57
N ALA A 320 -29.36 -8.64 -15.25
CA ALA A 320 -30.35 -8.19 -16.25
C ALA A 320 -29.71 -7.34 -17.36
N GLY A 321 -28.72 -6.51 -17.01
CA GLY A 321 -27.95 -5.74 -18.00
C GLY A 321 -27.11 -6.63 -18.91
N LYS A 322 -26.42 -7.63 -18.33
CA LYS A 322 -25.58 -8.59 -19.06
C LYS A 322 -26.38 -9.38 -20.09
N GLU A 323 -27.61 -9.76 -19.79
CA GLU A 323 -28.49 -10.47 -20.75
C GLU A 323 -28.87 -9.64 -21.99
N LYS A 324 -28.79 -8.31 -21.92
CA LYS A 324 -29.18 -7.41 -23.01
C LYS A 324 -28.02 -6.96 -23.89
N VAL A 325 -26.79 -7.31 -23.55
CA VAL A 325 -25.58 -6.87 -24.25
C VAL A 325 -24.77 -8.06 -24.74
N LYS A 326 -24.06 -7.91 -25.86
CA LYS A 326 -23.20 -8.97 -26.39
C LYS A 326 -21.98 -9.24 -25.52
N ALA A 327 -21.40 -8.18 -24.97
CA ALA A 327 -20.23 -8.22 -24.09
C ALA A 327 -20.27 -7.03 -23.12
N ILE A 328 -19.60 -7.19 -21.99
CA ILE A 328 -19.34 -6.12 -21.02
C ILE A 328 -17.84 -5.88 -21.02
N ASP A 329 -17.43 -4.68 -21.44
CA ASP A 329 -16.01 -4.33 -21.53
C ASP A 329 -15.52 -3.88 -20.16
N VAL A 330 -14.95 -4.80 -19.39
CA VAL A 330 -14.45 -4.53 -18.03
C VAL A 330 -13.03 -3.99 -18.11
N PHE A 331 -12.79 -2.84 -17.46
CA PHE A 331 -11.46 -2.22 -17.41
C PHE A 331 -10.90 -2.09 -15.99
N ARG A 332 -11.70 -2.40 -14.96
CA ARG A 332 -11.29 -2.29 -13.56
C ARG A 332 -12.04 -3.32 -12.72
N ILE A 333 -11.33 -3.98 -11.81
CA ILE A 333 -11.95 -4.98 -10.93
C ILE A 333 -11.27 -5.05 -9.57
N ALA A 334 -12.05 -5.27 -8.51
CA ALA A 334 -11.54 -5.71 -7.21
C ALA A 334 -12.28 -6.94 -6.71
N ILE A 335 -11.53 -7.91 -6.18
CA ILE A 335 -12.05 -9.10 -5.51
C ILE A 335 -11.66 -9.09 -4.04
N ARG A 336 -12.53 -9.68 -3.21
CA ARG A 336 -12.24 -9.95 -1.79
C ARG A 336 -12.33 -11.42 -1.48
N LYS A 337 -11.44 -11.84 -0.60
CA LYS A 337 -11.39 -13.20 -0.09
C LYS A 337 -11.55 -13.19 1.42
N ASN A 338 -12.47 -14.02 1.92
CA ASN A 338 -12.65 -14.20 3.36
C ASN A 338 -11.45 -14.95 3.95
N LYS A 339 -10.91 -14.42 5.04
CA LYS A 339 -9.76 -14.95 5.76
C LYS A 339 -10.10 -15.17 7.22
N LYS A 340 -9.30 -16.01 7.87
CA LYS A 340 -9.40 -16.26 9.31
C LYS A 340 -8.01 -16.23 9.94
N LEU A 341 -7.87 -15.43 10.99
CA LEU A 341 -6.72 -15.44 11.87
C LEU A 341 -7.19 -15.89 13.24
N LYS A 342 -6.89 -17.15 13.60
CA LYS A 342 -7.48 -17.83 14.76
C LYS A 342 -9.01 -17.73 14.75
N LYS A 343 -9.61 -17.03 15.71
CA LYS A 343 -11.07 -16.85 15.86
C LYS A 343 -11.61 -15.60 15.15
N VAL A 344 -10.76 -14.82 14.49
CA VAL A 344 -11.12 -13.52 13.90
C VAL A 344 -11.24 -13.65 12.39
N SER A 345 -12.41 -13.31 11.85
CA SER A 345 -12.63 -13.21 10.41
C SER A 345 -12.30 -11.82 9.89
N TYR A 346 -11.68 -11.74 8.73
CA TYR A 346 -11.41 -10.51 7.99
C TYR A 346 -11.43 -10.80 6.48
N GLU A 347 -11.17 -9.79 5.65
CA GLU A 347 -11.09 -9.95 4.19
C GLU A 347 -9.79 -9.34 3.69
N SER A 348 -9.10 -10.06 2.80
CA SER A 348 -8.06 -9.48 1.94
C SER A 348 -8.65 -9.03 0.61
N GLU A 349 -8.02 -8.07 -0.06
CA GLU A 349 -8.51 -7.47 -1.31
C GLU A 349 -7.39 -7.47 -2.36
N LEU A 350 -7.72 -7.90 -3.59
CA LEU A 350 -6.93 -7.65 -4.79
C LEU A 350 -7.69 -6.65 -5.64
N TYR A 351 -6.99 -5.61 -6.10
CA TYR A 351 -7.54 -4.57 -6.95
C TYR A 351 -6.65 -4.33 -8.17
N LEU A 352 -7.27 -4.39 -9.35
CA LEU A 352 -6.66 -4.07 -10.64
C LEU A 352 -7.21 -2.71 -11.12
N PRO A 353 -6.45 -1.62 -10.95
CA PRO A 353 -6.92 -0.24 -11.12
C PRO A 353 -6.90 0.24 -12.58
N GLY A 354 -7.39 -0.56 -13.53
CA GLY A 354 -7.41 -0.12 -14.93
C GLY A 354 -8.37 1.06 -15.16
N THR A 355 -8.30 1.62 -16.38
CA THR A 355 -9.01 2.83 -16.78
C THR A 355 -9.74 2.62 -18.10
N VAL A 356 -10.83 3.35 -18.33
CA VAL A 356 -11.63 3.26 -19.56
C VAL A 356 -10.80 3.47 -20.84
N LYS A 357 -9.75 4.29 -20.78
CA LYS A 357 -8.85 4.54 -21.92
C LYS A 357 -8.17 3.27 -22.44
N MET A 358 -8.01 2.26 -21.56
CA MET A 358 -7.38 0.99 -21.88
C MET A 358 -8.28 0.11 -22.77
N LEU A 359 -9.59 0.35 -22.82
CA LEU A 359 -10.49 -0.34 -23.75
C LEU A 359 -10.32 0.15 -25.19
N ILE A 360 -10.04 1.45 -25.38
CA ILE A 360 -9.96 2.08 -26.70
C ILE A 360 -8.69 1.63 -27.46
N GLY A 361 -7.62 1.32 -26.73
CA GLY A 361 -6.34 0.87 -27.26
C GLY A 361 -6.00 -0.56 -26.85
N ALA A 362 -6.95 -1.50 -26.89
CA ALA A 362 -6.80 -2.84 -26.31
C ALA A 362 -5.51 -3.59 -26.69
N SER A 363 -4.93 -3.36 -27.88
CA SER A 363 -3.66 -3.95 -28.31
C SER A 363 -2.40 -3.32 -27.68
N THR A 364 -2.52 -2.13 -27.07
CA THR A 364 -1.42 -1.39 -26.42
C THR A 364 -1.71 -1.03 -24.96
N ALA A 365 -2.87 -1.44 -24.44
CA ALA A 365 -3.27 -1.23 -23.06
C ALA A 365 -2.32 -1.94 -22.10
N THR A 366 -1.71 -1.20 -21.17
CA THR A 366 -0.76 -1.74 -20.21
C THR A 366 -1.17 -1.41 -18.79
N LEU A 367 -1.57 -2.43 -18.02
CA LEU A 367 -1.76 -2.33 -16.58
C LEU A 367 -0.57 -2.98 -15.90
N ASN A 368 0.35 -2.18 -15.35
CA ASN A 368 1.61 -2.71 -14.84
C ASN A 368 1.54 -3.16 -13.37
N HIS A 369 0.51 -2.78 -12.62
CA HIS A 369 0.47 -3.05 -11.19
C HIS A 369 -0.90 -3.50 -10.69
N ALA A 370 -0.87 -4.22 -9.57
CA ALA A 370 -2.00 -4.59 -8.75
C ALA A 370 -1.87 -3.97 -7.37
N ILE A 371 -2.99 -3.73 -6.70
CA ILE A 371 -3.02 -3.31 -5.31
C ILE A 371 -3.53 -4.49 -4.49
N ILE A 372 -2.71 -4.99 -3.57
CA ILE A 372 -3.04 -6.08 -2.65
C ILE A 372 -3.12 -5.48 -1.26
N SER A 373 -4.30 -5.56 -0.63
CA SER A 373 -4.57 -4.88 0.64
C SER A 373 -5.21 -5.81 1.66
N ASN A 374 -5.11 -5.43 2.93
CA ASN A 374 -5.62 -6.14 4.10
C ASN A 374 -5.08 -7.57 4.24
N CYS A 375 -3.90 -7.86 3.70
CA CYS A 375 -3.18 -9.09 3.98
C CYS A 375 -2.47 -8.98 5.33
N ILE A 376 -2.38 -10.09 6.07
CA ILE A 376 -1.65 -10.15 7.35
C ILE A 376 -0.33 -10.90 7.19
N ASN A 377 -0.30 -11.91 6.32
CA ASN A 377 0.81 -12.85 6.18
C ASN A 377 0.97 -13.31 4.73
N GLU A 378 1.99 -14.14 4.50
CA GLU A 378 2.30 -14.74 3.21
C GLU A 378 1.12 -15.48 2.56
N GLN A 379 0.40 -16.28 3.34
CA GLN A 379 -0.72 -17.08 2.82
C GLN A 379 -1.82 -16.20 2.25
N ASP A 380 -2.12 -15.07 2.90
CA ASP A 380 -3.11 -14.12 2.40
C ASP A 380 -2.75 -13.58 1.02
N TYR A 381 -1.50 -13.15 0.90
CA TYR A 381 -0.91 -12.56 -0.29
C TYR A 381 -0.87 -13.59 -1.44
N ARG A 382 -0.26 -14.75 -1.19
CA ARG A 382 -0.08 -15.80 -2.20
C ARG A 382 -1.40 -16.33 -2.73
N GLU A 383 -2.42 -16.45 -1.89
CA GLU A 383 -3.74 -16.88 -2.34
C GLU A 383 -4.40 -15.89 -3.31
N LEU A 384 -4.20 -14.57 -3.13
CA LEU A 384 -4.73 -13.57 -4.07
C LEU A 384 -3.99 -13.61 -5.41
N VAL A 385 -2.66 -13.74 -5.37
CA VAL A 385 -1.84 -13.89 -6.58
C VAL A 385 -2.19 -15.20 -7.31
N ALA A 386 -2.37 -16.30 -6.58
CA ALA A 386 -2.78 -17.58 -7.14
C ALA A 386 -4.18 -17.52 -7.76
N SER A 387 -5.15 -16.88 -7.09
CA SER A 387 -6.50 -16.64 -7.66
C SER A 387 -6.43 -15.87 -8.98
N MET A 388 -5.59 -14.83 -9.05
CA MET A 388 -5.38 -14.03 -10.25
C MET A 388 -4.80 -14.90 -11.39
N ASN A 389 -3.73 -15.65 -11.12
CA ASN A 389 -3.08 -16.51 -12.11
C ASN A 389 -4.00 -17.64 -12.61
N ALA A 390 -4.75 -18.29 -11.71
CA ALA A 390 -5.67 -19.36 -12.07
C ALA A 390 -6.81 -18.91 -12.98
N CYS A 391 -7.23 -17.63 -12.91
CA CYS A 391 -8.21 -17.07 -13.83
C CYS A 391 -7.64 -16.91 -15.24
N MET A 392 -6.37 -16.52 -15.36
CA MET A 392 -5.72 -16.31 -16.66
C MET A 392 -5.54 -17.62 -17.43
N THR A 393 -5.12 -18.70 -16.75
CA THR A 393 -4.96 -20.02 -17.38
C THR A 393 -6.27 -20.52 -18.01
N LYS A 394 -7.42 -20.24 -17.39
CA LYS A 394 -8.73 -20.64 -17.95
C LYS A 394 -9.09 -19.89 -19.23
N ILE A 395 -8.70 -18.63 -19.37
CA ILE A 395 -8.87 -17.89 -20.63
C ILE A 395 -8.02 -18.54 -21.73
N GLU A 396 -6.74 -18.79 -21.44
CA GLU A 396 -5.81 -19.38 -22.42
C GLU A 396 -6.27 -20.77 -22.89
N GLU A 397 -6.85 -21.59 -22.00
CA GLU A 397 -7.47 -22.88 -22.34
C GLU A 397 -8.73 -22.73 -23.20
N THR A 398 -9.54 -21.68 -22.97
CA THR A 398 -10.78 -21.43 -23.71
C THR A 398 -10.51 -20.85 -25.10
N GLU A 399 -9.43 -20.09 -25.28
CA GLU A 399 -9.02 -19.54 -26.59
C GLU A 399 -8.32 -20.56 -27.50
N CYS A 400 -7.81 -21.67 -26.94
CA CYS A 400 -7.16 -22.75 -27.69
C CYS A 400 -8.10 -23.89 -28.12
N ALA A 401 -9.34 -23.91 -27.62
CA ALA A 401 -10.38 -24.90 -27.91
C ALA A 401 -11.39 -24.37 -28.93
#